data_AF-A0A1D1W000-F1
#
_entry.id   AF-A0A1D1W000-F1
#
_cell.length_a   1.000
_cell.length_b   1.000
_cell.length_c   1.000
_cell.angle_alpha   90.00
_cell.angle_beta   90.00
_cell.angle_gamma   90.00
#
_symmetry.space_group_name_H-M   'P 1'
#
loop_
_entity.id
_entity.type
_entity.pdbx_description
1 polymer ?
#
loop_
_entity_poly.entity_id
_entity_poly.type
_entity_poly.pdbx_seq_one_letter_code
_entity_poly.pdbx_strand_id
1 'polypeptide(L)'
;MLFCLAIETVTKKLTSPFNLWYLDDGTIGGDCSKVLADLCTVISEGMRIGLELNPSKCELFPEGGTAGERERIWRAFSLVCPEIIFPSHAELTLLVAPLLRRALEPAIEEKRSKFSVLTSRLNLLFSHQALFLLKNCLGLPKLLYVLRCSPSWKATAALQAFDDVLRRSVAEITNNSGR
;
A
#
# COMPACT_ATOMS: atom_id res chain seq x y z
N MET A 1 4.24 -12.16 -17.45
CA MET A 1 5.37 -11.75 -18.29
C MET A 1 4.92 -11.14 -19.62
N LEU A 2 3.97 -11.75 -20.35
CA LEU A 2 3.44 -11.17 -21.61
C LEU A 2 2.80 -9.78 -21.43
N PHE A 3 2.03 -9.57 -20.36
CA PHE A 3 1.47 -8.25 -20.04
C PHE A 3 2.55 -7.16 -19.93
N CYS A 4 3.63 -7.43 -19.18
CA CYS A 4 4.75 -6.50 -19.01
C CYS A 4 5.39 -6.12 -20.35
N LEU A 5 5.54 -7.09 -21.27
CA LEU A 5 6.05 -6.84 -22.61
C LEU A 5 5.09 -5.98 -23.44
N ALA A 6 3.78 -6.21 -23.31
CA ALA A 6 2.77 -5.42 -24.02
C ALA A 6 2.80 -3.95 -23.59
N ILE A 7 2.93 -3.68 -22.28
CA ILE A 7 2.97 -2.30 -21.77
C ILE A 7 4.36 -1.64 -21.85
N GLU A 8 5.44 -2.40 -22.11
CA GLU A 8 6.81 -1.87 -22.12
C GLU A 8 6.97 -0.68 -23.07
N THR A 9 6.33 -0.73 -24.24
CA THR A 9 6.38 0.37 -25.21
C THR A 9 5.66 1.62 -24.72
N VAL A 10 4.59 1.47 -23.92
CA VAL A 10 3.88 2.56 -23.27
C VAL A 10 4.71 3.15 -22.15
N THR A 11 5.25 2.32 -21.25
CA THR A 11 6.01 2.77 -20.08
C THR A 11 7.30 3.49 -20.46
N LYS A 12 7.97 3.08 -21.55
CA LYS A 12 9.18 3.75 -22.07
C LYS A 12 8.92 5.09 -22.75
N LYS A 13 7.69 5.40 -23.15
CA LYS A 13 7.33 6.70 -23.75
C LYS A 13 7.14 7.80 -22.70
N LEU A 14 6.93 7.42 -21.44
CA LEU A 14 6.64 8.37 -20.37
C LEU A 14 7.90 9.18 -20.03
N THR A 15 7.69 10.47 -19.77
CA THR A 15 8.76 11.46 -19.61
C THR A 15 8.95 11.93 -18.17
N SER A 16 8.08 11.50 -17.26
CA SER A 16 8.13 11.80 -15.84
C SER A 16 9.44 11.27 -15.24
N PRO A 17 10.14 12.09 -14.43
CA PRO A 17 11.41 11.69 -13.84
C PRO A 17 11.28 10.50 -12.89
N PHE A 18 10.11 10.32 -12.28
CA PHE A 18 9.77 9.12 -11.54
C PHE A 18 8.77 8.30 -12.36
N ASN A 19 9.12 7.05 -12.65
CA ASN A 19 8.33 6.12 -13.46
C ASN A 19 8.64 4.69 -13.02
N LEU A 20 7.77 4.10 -12.20
CA LEU A 20 7.91 2.74 -11.67
C LEU A 20 6.66 1.92 -11.98
N TRP A 21 6.85 0.66 -12.34
CA TRP A 21 5.75 -0.25 -12.67
C TRP A 21 5.95 -1.60 -12.01
N TYR A 22 4.90 -2.12 -11.40
CA TYR A 22 4.80 -3.48 -10.92
C TYR A 22 3.53 -4.12 -11.49
N LEU A 23 3.68 -4.94 -12.53
CA LEU A 23 2.55 -5.43 -13.31
C LEU A 23 1.70 -4.25 -13.81
N ASP A 24 0.41 -4.22 -13.50
CA ASP A 24 -0.55 -3.16 -13.85
C ASP A 24 -0.47 -1.93 -12.93
N ASP A 25 0.18 -2.04 -11.77
CA ASP A 25 0.37 -0.92 -10.84
C ASP A 25 1.53 -0.02 -11.31
N GLY A 26 1.18 1.05 -12.02
CA GLY A 26 2.10 2.11 -12.44
C GLY A 26 2.09 3.30 -11.48
N THR A 27 3.27 3.85 -11.17
CA THR A 27 3.43 5.07 -10.39
C THR A 27 4.38 6.02 -11.10
N ILE A 28 3.84 7.18 -11.47
CA ILE A 28 4.58 8.27 -12.11
C ILE A 28 4.63 9.50 -11.21
N GLY A 29 5.71 10.28 -11.29
CA GLY A 29 5.90 11.43 -10.44
C GLY A 29 6.86 12.46 -11.04
N GLY A 30 6.63 13.73 -10.71
CA GLY A 30 7.38 14.86 -11.23
C GLY A 30 6.51 16.11 -11.33
N ASP A 31 6.88 17.00 -12.25
CA ASP A 31 6.10 18.22 -12.52
C ASP A 31 4.67 17.88 -12.94
N CYS A 32 3.69 18.59 -12.38
CA CYS A 32 2.27 18.37 -12.63
C CYS A 32 1.91 18.30 -14.14
N SER A 33 2.51 19.16 -14.96
CA SER A 33 2.27 19.19 -16.41
C SER A 33 2.79 17.94 -17.12
N LYS A 34 3.95 17.42 -16.72
CA LYS A 34 4.54 16.20 -17.27
C LYS A 34 3.74 14.97 -16.86
N VAL A 35 3.39 14.88 -15.57
CA VAL A 35 2.59 13.76 -15.05
C VAL A 35 1.22 13.70 -15.73
N LEU A 36 0.58 14.86 -15.96
CA LEU A 36 -0.68 14.92 -16.69
C LEU A 36 -0.54 14.48 -18.16
N ALA A 37 0.52 14.92 -18.84
CA ALA A 37 0.80 14.52 -20.22
C ALA A 37 1.09 13.01 -20.34
N ASP A 38 1.85 12.46 -19.38
CA ASP A 38 2.13 11.03 -19.30
C ASP A 38 0.87 10.22 -18.98
N LEU A 39 -0.02 10.71 -18.11
CA LEU A 39 -1.32 10.08 -17.87
C LEU A 39 -2.17 10.00 -19.15
N CYS A 40 -2.23 11.09 -19.93
CA CYS A 40 -2.88 11.07 -21.24
C CYS A 40 -2.22 10.05 -22.19
N THR A 41 -0.89 9.92 -22.14
CA THR A 41 -0.14 8.93 -22.93
C THR A 41 -0.49 7.51 -22.50
N VAL A 42 -0.55 7.22 -21.21
CA VAL A 42 -0.97 5.91 -20.67
C VAL A 42 -2.37 5.55 -21.14
N ILE A 43 -3.33 6.48 -21.05
CA ILE A 43 -4.71 6.24 -21.47
C ILE A 43 -4.79 5.99 -22.98
N SER A 44 -4.21 6.89 -23.79
CA SER A 44 -4.29 6.80 -25.26
C SER A 44 -3.54 5.59 -25.82
N GLU A 45 -2.31 5.34 -25.39
CA GLU A 45 -1.52 4.21 -25.87
C GLU A 45 -1.99 2.89 -25.27
N GLY A 46 -2.52 2.89 -24.04
CA GLY A 46 -3.21 1.74 -23.44
C GLY A 46 -4.37 1.28 -24.30
N MET A 47 -5.26 2.19 -24.71
CA MET A 47 -6.40 1.85 -25.58
C MET A 47 -5.96 1.22 -26.90
N ARG A 48 -4.83 1.66 -27.47
CA ARG A 48 -4.30 1.10 -28.73
C ARG A 48 -3.85 -0.36 -28.63
N ILE A 49 -3.46 -0.79 -27.42
CA ILE A 49 -3.09 -2.19 -27.13
C ILE A 49 -4.22 -2.96 -26.45
N GLY A 50 -5.45 -2.40 -26.43
CA GLY A 50 -6.64 -3.03 -25.86
C GLY A 50 -6.70 -2.99 -24.32
N LEU A 51 -5.98 -2.06 -23.69
CA LEU A 51 -6.03 -1.83 -22.25
C LEU A 51 -6.79 -0.56 -21.92
N GLU A 52 -7.44 -0.55 -20.76
CA GLU A 52 -8.17 0.60 -20.24
C GLU A 52 -7.68 0.89 -18.82
N LEU A 53 -7.37 2.15 -18.54
CA LEU A 53 -7.02 2.59 -17.19
C LEU A 53 -8.27 2.55 -16.33
N ASN A 54 -8.19 2.04 -15.09
CA ASN A 54 -9.30 2.08 -14.14
C ASN A 54 -9.17 3.33 -13.24
N PRO A 55 -9.94 4.40 -13.48
CA PRO A 55 -9.76 5.65 -12.76
C PRO A 55 -10.04 5.55 -11.26
N SER A 56 -11.05 4.76 -10.89
CA SER A 56 -11.46 4.52 -9.50
C SER A 56 -10.43 3.77 -8.66
N LYS A 57 -9.37 3.23 -9.28
CA LYS A 57 -8.22 2.64 -8.59
C LYS A 57 -6.96 3.50 -8.65
N CYS A 58 -6.98 4.58 -9.42
CA CYS A 58 -5.84 5.49 -9.54
C CYS A 58 -5.87 6.52 -8.41
N GLU A 59 -4.69 6.87 -7.92
CA GLU A 59 -4.51 7.87 -6.87
C GLU A 59 -3.66 9.03 -7.39
N LEU A 60 -4.02 10.25 -6.99
CA LEU A 60 -3.25 11.46 -7.25
C LEU A 60 -2.90 12.15 -5.93
N PHE A 61 -1.60 12.35 -5.71
CA PHE A 61 -1.09 12.98 -4.50
C PHE A 61 -0.12 14.13 -4.83
N PRO A 62 -0.60 15.38 -4.87
CA PRO A 62 0.24 16.56 -5.02
C PRO A 62 0.85 16.94 -3.66
N GLU A 63 2.17 16.78 -3.55
CA GLU A 63 2.93 17.21 -2.38
C GLU A 63 3.23 18.71 -2.46
N GLY A 64 2.95 19.44 -1.38
CA GLY A 64 3.20 20.88 -1.28
C GLY A 64 2.11 21.78 -1.87
N GLY A 65 2.51 23.02 -2.21
CA GLY A 65 1.62 24.07 -2.73
C GLY A 65 0.58 24.60 -1.73
N THR A 66 -0.16 25.60 -2.16
CA THR A 66 -1.35 26.13 -1.47
C THR A 66 -2.57 25.24 -1.71
N ALA A 67 -3.61 25.40 -0.89
CA ALA A 67 -4.87 24.67 -1.09
C ALA A 67 -5.50 24.96 -2.47
N GLY A 68 -5.41 26.21 -2.93
CA GLY A 68 -5.92 26.61 -4.24
C GLY A 68 -5.15 25.98 -5.41
N GLU A 69 -3.83 25.80 -5.28
CA GLU A 69 -3.03 25.10 -6.30
C GLU A 69 -3.38 23.61 -6.36
N ARG A 70 -3.49 22.94 -5.22
CA ARG A 70 -3.89 21.52 -5.17
C ARG A 70 -5.28 21.28 -5.79
N GLU A 71 -6.23 22.17 -5.52
CA GLU A 71 -7.56 22.12 -6.11
C GLU A 71 -7.53 22.28 -7.64
N ARG A 72 -6.67 23.17 -8.17
CA ARG A 72 -6.49 23.33 -9.62
C ARG A 72 -5.89 22.08 -10.26
N ILE A 73 -4.91 21.46 -9.59
CA ILE A 73 -4.31 20.20 -10.02
C ILE A 73 -5.38 19.10 -10.05
N TRP A 74 -6.14 18.93 -8.96
CA TRP A 74 -7.21 17.94 -8.90
C TRP A 74 -8.22 18.10 -10.04
N ARG A 75 -8.68 19.33 -10.31
CA ARG A 75 -9.59 19.59 -11.44
C ARG A 75 -8.98 19.21 -12.78
N ALA A 76 -7.71 19.58 -13.03
CA ALA A 76 -7.03 19.27 -14.28
C ALA A 76 -6.93 17.75 -14.52
N PHE A 77 -6.60 16.98 -13.49
CA PHE A 77 -6.52 15.52 -13.58
C PHE A 77 -7.89 14.86 -13.67
N SER A 78 -8.90 15.37 -12.94
CA SER A 78 -10.27 14.83 -12.97
C SER A 78 -10.94 14.98 -14.34
N LEU A 79 -10.52 15.94 -15.17
CA LEU A 79 -10.98 16.06 -16.56
C LEU A 79 -10.48 14.91 -17.45
N VAL A 80 -9.31 14.34 -17.14
CA VAL A 80 -8.67 13.27 -17.91
C VAL A 80 -8.99 11.89 -17.34
N CYS A 81 -9.07 11.79 -16.01
CA CYS A 81 -9.29 10.56 -15.26
C CYS A 81 -10.42 10.82 -14.24
N PRO A 82 -11.69 10.80 -14.67
CA PRO A 82 -12.83 10.99 -13.77
C PRO A 82 -12.84 9.88 -12.72
N GLU A 83 -13.14 10.18 -11.45
CA GLU A 83 -13.08 9.22 -10.31
C GLU A 83 -11.68 8.95 -9.74
N ILE A 84 -10.63 9.65 -10.20
CA ILE A 84 -9.31 9.55 -9.56
C ILE A 84 -9.38 9.93 -8.07
N ILE A 85 -8.77 9.11 -7.23
CA ILE A 85 -8.79 9.25 -5.77
C ILE A 85 -7.73 10.26 -5.32
N PHE A 86 -8.07 11.07 -4.33
CA PHE A 86 -7.14 11.98 -3.67
C PHE A 86 -6.88 11.50 -2.23
N PRO A 87 -5.91 10.59 -2.01
CA PRO A 87 -5.69 10.00 -0.71
C PRO A 87 -5.21 11.05 0.30
N SER A 88 -5.58 10.86 1.57
CA SER A 88 -5.00 11.66 2.64
C SER A 88 -3.55 11.24 2.92
N HIS A 89 -2.82 12.07 3.68
CA HIS A 89 -1.44 11.74 4.06
C HIS A 89 -1.33 10.50 4.96
N ALA A 90 -2.44 10.06 5.57
CA ALA A 90 -2.49 8.88 6.42
C ALA A 90 -2.82 7.60 5.63
N GLU A 91 -3.31 7.74 4.40
CA GLU A 91 -3.75 6.63 3.55
C GLU A 91 -2.80 6.37 2.38
N LEU A 92 -1.90 7.31 2.09
CA LEU A 92 -0.97 7.19 0.96
C LEU A 92 -0.03 5.99 1.13
N THR A 93 -0.23 4.98 0.29
CA THR A 93 0.60 3.78 0.21
C THR A 93 1.07 3.53 -1.22
N LEU A 94 2.19 2.82 -1.36
CA LEU A 94 2.67 2.32 -2.64
C LEU A 94 2.94 0.83 -2.49
N LEU A 95 2.25 0.01 -3.28
CA LEU A 95 2.30 -1.45 -3.15
C LEU A 95 2.03 -1.92 -1.70
N VAL A 96 1.10 -1.24 -1.01
CA VAL A 96 0.75 -1.49 0.42
C VAL A 96 1.82 -1.00 1.41
N ALA A 97 2.93 -0.42 0.96
CA ALA A 97 3.91 0.20 1.85
C ALA A 97 3.53 1.66 2.15
N PRO A 98 3.43 2.08 3.42
CA PRO A 98 3.13 3.47 3.75
C PRO A 98 4.30 4.38 3.33
N LEU A 99 3.98 5.42 2.56
CA LEU A 99 4.98 6.36 2.04
C LEU A 99 5.33 7.45 3.06
N LEU A 100 4.34 7.92 3.82
CA LEU A 100 4.50 9.03 4.75
C LEU A 100 4.55 8.56 6.19
N ARG A 101 5.21 9.34 7.05
CA ARG A 101 5.26 9.08 8.50
C ARG A 101 3.86 8.96 9.12
N ARG A 102 2.90 9.74 8.61
CA ARG A 102 1.51 9.75 9.10
C ARG A 102 0.74 8.47 8.75
N ALA A 103 1.13 7.78 7.68
CA ALA A 103 0.53 6.52 7.26
C ALA A 103 1.14 5.28 7.96
N LEU A 104 2.27 5.45 8.65
CA LEU A 104 3.01 4.34 9.25
C LEU A 104 2.25 3.66 10.39
N GLU A 105 1.78 4.44 11.37
CA GLU A 105 1.01 3.90 12.50
C GLU A 105 -0.31 3.25 12.05
N PRO A 106 -1.15 3.90 11.19
CA PRO A 106 -2.33 3.28 10.62
C PRO A 106 -2.04 1.94 9.92
N ALA A 107 -0.98 1.87 9.12
CA ALA A 107 -0.62 0.63 8.41
C ALA A 107 -0.25 -0.51 9.39
N ILE A 108 0.48 -0.21 10.47
CA ILE A 108 0.83 -1.21 11.49
C ILE A 108 -0.42 -1.63 12.27
N GLU A 109 -1.29 -0.69 12.64
CA GLU A 109 -2.52 -0.98 13.37
C GLU A 109 -3.51 -1.81 12.52
N GLU A 110 -3.58 -1.56 11.21
CA GLU A 110 -4.37 -2.39 10.30
C GLU A 110 -3.85 -3.84 10.27
N LYS A 111 -2.52 -4.03 10.20
CA LYS A 111 -1.92 -5.36 10.31
C LYS A 111 -2.21 -6.01 11.66
N ARG A 112 -2.12 -5.23 12.75
CA ARG A 112 -2.42 -5.69 14.11
C ARG A 112 -3.87 -6.13 14.26
N SER A 113 -4.82 -5.35 13.76
CA SER A 113 -6.25 -5.67 13.80
C SER A 113 -6.53 -6.99 13.08
N LYS A 114 -6.03 -7.13 11.84
CA LYS A 114 -6.11 -8.38 11.08
C LYS A 114 -5.44 -9.54 11.81
N PHE A 115 -4.27 -9.31 12.41
CA PHE A 115 -3.54 -10.31 13.17
C PHE A 115 -4.33 -10.77 14.42
N SER A 116 -4.95 -9.85 15.15
CA SER A 116 -5.78 -10.15 16.33
C SER A 116 -7.00 -11.01 15.98
N VAL A 117 -7.61 -10.79 14.81
CA VAL A 117 -8.72 -11.62 14.31
C VAL A 117 -8.24 -13.01 13.92
N LEU A 118 -7.04 -13.14 13.38
CA LEU A 118 -6.49 -14.43 12.99
C LEU A 118 -6.06 -15.24 14.22
N THR A 119 -5.45 -14.60 15.21
CA THR A 119 -4.99 -15.28 16.43
C THR A 119 -6.14 -15.78 17.29
N SER A 120 -7.25 -15.05 17.39
CA SER A 120 -8.44 -15.53 18.11
C SER A 120 -9.01 -16.82 17.51
N ARG A 121 -8.87 -17.02 16.19
CA ARG A 121 -9.29 -18.24 15.49
C ARG A 121 -8.31 -19.40 15.65
N LEU A 122 -7.04 -19.14 15.99
CA LEU A 122 -6.06 -20.20 16.23
C LEU A 122 -6.43 -21.05 17.44
N ASN A 123 -7.19 -20.50 18.39
CA ASN A 123 -7.69 -21.22 19.56
C ASN A 123 -8.70 -22.33 19.20
N LEU A 124 -9.17 -22.38 17.94
CA LEU A 124 -10.00 -23.47 17.42
C LEU A 124 -9.17 -24.68 16.94
N LEU A 125 -7.83 -24.55 16.89
CA LEU A 125 -6.90 -25.59 16.45
C LEU A 125 -6.16 -26.20 17.64
N PHE A 126 -5.58 -27.39 17.43
CA PHE A 126 -4.68 -27.99 18.42
C PHE A 126 -3.45 -27.10 18.65
N SER A 127 -3.01 -26.97 19.91
CA SER A 127 -1.95 -26.03 20.31
C SER A 127 -0.68 -26.12 19.45
N HIS A 128 -0.26 -27.33 19.07
CA HIS A 128 0.92 -27.50 18.21
C HIS A 128 0.72 -26.91 16.81
N GLN A 129 -0.44 -27.13 16.19
CA GLN A 129 -0.78 -26.57 14.88
C GLN A 129 -0.94 -25.06 14.95
N ALA A 130 -1.64 -24.58 15.99
CA ALA A 130 -1.82 -23.17 16.25
C ALA A 130 -0.48 -22.44 16.40
N LEU A 131 0.44 -22.97 17.21
CA LEU A 131 1.77 -22.40 17.42
C LEU A 131 2.61 -22.42 16.14
N PHE A 132 2.53 -23.51 15.37
CA PHE A 132 3.23 -23.62 14.09
C PHE A 132 2.77 -22.54 13.10
N LEU A 133 1.46 -22.34 12.95
CA LEU A 133 0.90 -21.30 12.08
C LEU A 133 1.21 -19.89 12.58
N LEU A 134 1.11 -19.68 13.90
CA LEU A 134 1.45 -18.40 14.52
C LEU A 134 2.88 -17.97 14.18
N LYS A 135 3.84 -18.89 14.37
CA LYS A 135 5.26 -18.63 14.14
C LYS A 135 5.61 -18.47 12.65
N ASN A 136 5.11 -19.38 11.81
CA ASN A 136 5.60 -19.51 10.42
C ASN A 136 4.76 -18.76 9.38
N CYS A 137 3.49 -18.46 9.68
CA CYS A 137 2.56 -17.89 8.69
C CYS A 137 1.97 -16.54 9.09
N LEU A 138 1.90 -16.25 10.39
CA LEU A 138 1.17 -15.09 10.91
C LEU A 138 2.11 -14.03 11.50
N GLY A 139 2.66 -14.23 12.69
CA GLY A 139 3.31 -13.20 13.52
C GLY A 139 4.23 -12.23 12.75
N LEU A 140 5.53 -12.53 12.72
CA LEU A 140 6.48 -11.72 11.96
C LEU A 140 6.21 -11.73 10.45
N PRO A 141 5.87 -12.86 9.79
CA PRO A 141 5.67 -12.89 8.34
C PRO A 141 4.64 -11.89 7.81
N LYS A 142 3.56 -11.60 8.56
CA LYS A 142 2.53 -10.62 8.15
C LYS A 142 2.97 -9.17 8.34
N LEU A 143 3.90 -8.90 9.26
CA LEU A 143 4.41 -7.56 9.54
C LEU A 143 5.69 -7.24 8.74
N LEU A 144 6.43 -8.27 8.32
CA LEU A 144 7.76 -8.18 7.73
C LEU A 144 7.83 -7.26 6.51
N TYR A 145 6.79 -7.22 5.69
CA TYR A 145 6.73 -6.32 4.53
C TYR A 145 6.80 -4.85 4.95
N VAL A 146 5.99 -4.43 5.91
CA VAL A 146 5.98 -3.05 6.43
C VAL A 146 7.31 -2.71 7.11
N LEU A 147 7.89 -3.65 7.86
CA LEU A 147 9.20 -3.47 8.50
C LEU A 147 10.34 -3.25 7.50
N ARG A 148 10.25 -3.86 6.31
CA ARG A 148 11.27 -3.74 5.26
C ARG A 148 11.12 -2.48 4.43
N CYS A 149 9.89 -2.05 4.18
CA CYS A 149 9.62 -0.97 3.23
C CYS A 149 9.51 0.41 3.89
N SER A 150 9.33 0.48 5.21
CA SER A 150 9.08 1.75 5.90
C SER A 150 9.91 1.85 7.19
N PRO A 151 10.28 3.08 7.63
CA PRO A 151 11.07 3.30 8.85
C PRO A 151 10.25 3.03 10.11
N SER A 152 9.87 1.77 10.32
CA SER A 152 8.90 1.30 11.30
C SER A 152 9.35 1.54 12.74
N TRP A 153 10.66 1.67 12.97
CA TRP A 153 11.22 2.06 14.27
C TRP A 153 10.66 3.38 14.78
N LYS A 154 10.11 4.25 13.91
CA LYS A 154 9.46 5.51 14.30
C LYS A 154 8.12 5.31 15.00
N ALA A 155 7.47 4.16 14.81
CA ALA A 155 6.15 3.83 15.34
C ALA A 155 6.27 2.82 16.50
N THR A 156 7.10 3.13 17.49
CA THR A 156 7.42 2.23 18.61
C THR A 156 6.18 1.77 19.38
N ALA A 157 5.24 2.68 19.64
CA ALA A 157 4.00 2.37 20.35
C ALA A 157 3.14 1.35 19.58
N ALA A 158 2.99 1.52 18.27
CA ALA A 158 2.22 0.60 17.43
C ALA A 158 2.90 -0.78 17.33
N LEU A 159 4.22 -0.81 17.22
CA LEU A 159 5.00 -2.06 17.23
C LEU A 159 4.88 -2.80 18.57
N GLN A 160 4.99 -2.08 19.70
CA GLN A 160 4.81 -2.67 21.03
C GLN A 160 3.40 -3.28 21.17
N ALA A 161 2.38 -2.56 20.70
CA ALA A 161 1.01 -3.01 20.76
C ALA A 161 0.77 -4.28 19.90
N PHE A 162 1.48 -4.43 18.78
CA PHE A 162 1.48 -5.64 17.97
C PHE A 162 2.17 -6.81 18.71
N ASP A 163 3.34 -6.56 19.29
CA ASP A 163 4.09 -7.55 20.06
C ASP A 163 3.28 -8.05 21.28
N ASP A 164 2.52 -7.18 21.93
CA ASP A 164 1.64 -7.56 23.04
C ASP A 164 0.51 -8.50 22.60
N VAL A 165 -0.01 -8.35 21.37
CA VAL A 165 -0.98 -9.31 20.79
C VAL A 165 -0.27 -10.65 20.55
N LEU A 166 0.92 -10.63 19.95
CA LEU A 166 1.68 -11.85 19.67
C LEU A 166 2.00 -12.63 20.96
N ARG A 167 2.49 -11.93 22.00
CA ARG A 167 2.80 -12.53 23.31
C ARG A 167 1.56 -13.15 23.95
N ARG A 168 0.43 -12.44 23.95
CA ARG A 168 -0.84 -12.97 24.47
C ARG A 168 -1.27 -14.21 23.70
N SER A 169 -1.22 -14.19 22.37
CA SER A 169 -1.58 -15.35 21.56
C SER A 169 -0.70 -16.57 21.82
N VAL A 170 0.61 -16.38 22.04
CA VAL A 170 1.49 -17.49 22.46
C VAL A 170 1.09 -18.02 23.83
N ALA A 171 0.82 -17.14 24.80
CA ALA A 171 0.42 -17.53 26.14
C ALA A 171 -0.92 -18.29 26.15
N GLU A 172 -1.88 -17.88 25.34
CA GLU A 172 -3.18 -18.56 25.16
C GLU A 172 -2.99 -19.96 24.56
N ILE A 173 -2.23 -20.08 23.46
CA ILE A 173 -2.00 -21.36 22.79
C ILE A 173 -1.25 -22.36 23.69
N THR A 174 -0.33 -21.88 24.51
CA THR A 174 0.52 -22.71 25.39
C THR A 174 -0.06 -22.90 26.80
N ASN A 175 -1.25 -22.35 27.10
CA ASN A 175 -1.87 -22.37 28.43
C ASN A 175 -0.97 -21.79 29.55
N ASN A 176 -0.11 -20.82 29.21
CA ASN A 176 0.77 -20.13 30.17
C ASN A 176 0.18 -18.82 30.70
N SER A 177 -1.13 -18.59 30.53
CA SER A 177 -1.80 -17.33 30.85
C SER A 177 -2.03 -17.07 32.35
N GLY A 178 -1.54 -17.94 33.24
CA GLY A 178 -1.85 -17.92 34.68
C GLY A 178 -0.76 -18.48 35.60
N ARG A 179 0.53 -18.32 35.24
CA ARG A 179 1.65 -18.54 36.16
C ARG A 179 2.52 -17.29 36.26
#